data_AF-A0A496TEN1-F1
#
_entry.id   AF-A0A496TEN1-F1
#
_cell.length_a   1.000
_cell.length_b   1.000
_cell.length_c   1.000
_cell.angle_alpha   90.00
_cell.angle_beta   90.00
_cell.angle_gamma   90.00
#
_symmetry.space_group_name_H-M   'P 1'
#
loop_
_entity.id
_entity.type
_entity.pdbx_description
1 polymer ?
#
loop_
_entity_poly.entity_id
_entity_poly.type
_entity_poly.pdbx_seq_one_letter_code
_entity_poly.pdbx_strand_id
1 'polypeptide(L)' 'MLEILHYKFMQYAILASILGGVSCSIIGVFVVTMEIPFLGVTMAHAAFAGGIFGLLLGINPLISAFMLCLLS' A
#
# COMPACT_ATOMS: atom_id res chain seq x y z
N MET A 1 30.70 6.59 -0.75
CA MET A 1 29.64 5.96 -1.56
C MET A 1 28.72 5.04 -0.74
N LEU A 2 29.22 4.32 0.28
CA LEU A 2 28.39 3.51 1.20
C LEU A 2 27.67 4.30 2.31
N GLU A 3 27.96 5.59 2.49
CA GLU A 3 27.30 6.45 3.49
C GLU A 3 25.78 6.64 3.23
N ILE A 4 25.33 6.51 1.98
CA ILE A 4 23.91 6.67 1.62
C ILE A 4 23.03 5.60 2.31
N LEU A 5 23.61 4.43 2.62
CA LEU A 5 22.93 3.30 3.28
C LEU A 5 22.78 3.49 4.80
N HIS A 6 23.50 4.44 5.39
CA HIS A 6 23.38 4.76 6.81
C HIS A 6 22.21 5.72 7.09
N TYR A 7 21.69 6.39 6.06
CA TYR A 7 20.50 7.21 6.21
C TYR A 7 19.28 6.33 6.48
N LYS A 8 18.63 6.58 7.61
CA LYS A 8 17.36 5.94 7.99
C LYS A 8 16.33 5.98 6.86
N PHE A 9 16.28 7.08 6.11
CA PHE A 9 15.45 7.23 4.91
C PHE A 9 15.71 6.14 3.86
N MET A 10 16.97 5.86 3.55
CA MET A 10 17.34 4.83 2.57
C MET A 10 16.97 3.43 3.07
N GLN A 11 17.13 3.16 4.38
CA GLN A 11 16.72 1.90 4.99
C GLN A 11 15.20 1.69 4.90
N TYR A 12 14.40 2.72 5.20
CA TYR A 12 12.95 2.66 5.04
C TYR A 12 12.54 2.52 3.57
N ALA A 13 13.20 3.22 2.65
CA ALA A 13 12.92 3.12 1.23
C ALA A 13 13.18 1.71 0.70
N ILE A 14 14.32 1.11 1.04
CA ILE A 14 14.66 -0.27 0.64
C ILE A 14 13.65 -1.26 1.26
N LEU A 15 13.34 -1.12 2.55
CA LEU A 15 12.37 -1.98 3.22
C LEU A 15 10.98 -1.87 2.58
N ALA A 16 10.51 -0.65 2.32
CA ALA A 16 9.24 -0.40 1.66
C ALA A 16 9.20 -0.95 0.23
N SER A 17 10.30 -0.84 -0.51
CA SER A 17 10.42 -1.37 -1.88
C SER A 17 10.34 -2.90 -1.90
N ILE A 18 11.04 -3.55 -0.97
CA ILE A 18 11.03 -5.02 -0.85
C ILE A 18 9.64 -5.51 -0.45
N LEU A 19 9.06 -4.94 0.61
CA LEU A 19 7.72 -5.31 1.08
C LEU A 19 6.65 -5.02 0.02
N GLY A 20 6.74 -3.89 -0.66
CA GLY A 20 5.84 -3.51 -1.76
C GLY A 20 5.99 -4.42 -2.98
N GLY A 21 7.21 -4.75 -3.38
CA GLY A 21 7.48 -5.64 -4.51
C GLY A 21 6.99 -7.06 -4.27
N VAL A 22 7.20 -7.61 -3.08
CA VAL A 22 6.72 -8.95 -2.69
C VAL A 22 5.19 -8.98 -2.67
N SER A 23 4.55 -8.00 -2.04
CA SER A 23 3.08 -7.94 -1.97
C SER A 23 2.46 -7.78 -3.36
N CYS A 24 2.98 -6.88 -4.19
CA CYS A 24 2.51 -6.69 -5.57
C CYS A 24 2.69 -7.97 -6.42
N SER A 25 3.80 -8.69 -6.26
CA SER A 25 4.04 -9.95 -6.98
C SER A 25 3.03 -11.04 -6.59
N ILE A 26 2.73 -11.19 -5.29
CA ILE A 26 1.75 -12.16 -4.80
C ILE A 26 0.34 -11.82 -5.29
N ILE A 27 -0.06 -10.55 -5.16
CA ILE A 27 -1.38 -10.09 -5.60
C ILE A 27 -1.53 -10.27 -7.11
N GLY A 28 -0.50 -9.97 -7.90
CA GLY A 28 -0.53 -10.14 -9.36
C GLY A 28 -0.80 -11.59 -9.79
N VAL A 29 -0.10 -12.56 -9.19
CA VAL A 29 -0.33 -14.00 -9.46
C VAL A 29 -1.73 -14.43 -9.05
N PHE A 30 -2.21 -13.95 -7.90
CA PHE A 30 -3.53 -14.27 -7.40
C PHE A 30 -4.66 -13.70 -8.27
N VAL A 31 -4.49 -12.45 -8.72
CA VAL A 31 -5.42 -11.75 -9.61
C VAL A 31 -5.55 -12.47 -10.96
N VAL A 32 -4.44 -12.94 -11.53
CA VAL A 32 -4.45 -13.71 -12.78
C VAL A 32 -5.14 -15.06 -12.59
N THR A 33 -4.91 -15.73 -11.46
CA THR A 33 -5.48 -17.07 -11.18
C THR A 33 -6.99 -17.03 -10.95
N MET A 34 -7.50 -15.98 -10.31
CA MET A 34 -8.94 -15.86 -10.01
C MET A 34 -9.73 -15.16 -11.11
N GLU A 35 -9.09 -14.73 -12.21
CA GLU A 35 -9.71 -13.97 -13.30
C GLU A 35 -10.44 -12.68 -12.82
N ILE A 36 -9.98 -12.08 -11.71
CA ILE A 36 -10.55 -10.84 -11.15
C ILE A 36 -9.55 -9.68 -11.30
N PRO A 37 -9.30 -9.16 -12.52
CA PRO A 37 -8.30 -8.11 -12.77
C PRO A 37 -8.59 -6.81 -12.04
N PHE A 38 -9.86 -6.56 -11.68
CA PHE A 38 -10.29 -5.31 -11.07
C PHE A 38 -10.02 -5.21 -9.57
N LEU A 39 -9.69 -6.32 -8.90
CA LEU A 39 -9.57 -6.38 -7.44
C LEU A 39 -8.45 -5.45 -6.93
N GLY A 40 -7.32 -5.34 -7.64
CA GLY A 40 -6.25 -4.41 -7.27
C GLY A 40 -6.63 -2.93 -7.46
N VAL A 41 -7.39 -2.61 -8.51
CA VAL A 41 -7.77 -1.22 -8.83
C VAL A 41 -8.81 -0.69 -7.85
N THR A 42 -9.81 -1.50 -7.49
CA THR A 42 -10.85 -1.12 -6.52
C THR A 42 -10.27 -0.95 -5.11
N MET A 43 -9.42 -1.87 -4.66
CA MET A 43 -8.72 -1.77 -3.38
C MET A 43 -7.83 -0.52 -3.29
N ALA A 44 -7.08 -0.22 -4.36
CA ALA A 44 -6.26 0.99 -4.40
C ALA A 44 -7.12 2.26 -4.28
N HIS A 45 -8.25 2.32 -5.00
CA HIS A 45 -9.15 3.47 -4.96
C HIS A 45 -9.81 3.64 -3.58
N ALA A 46 -10.23 2.55 -2.95
CA ALA A 46 -10.78 2.55 -1.60
C ALA A 46 -9.75 3.00 -0.55
N ALA A 47 -8.51 2.54 -0.66
CA ALA A 47 -7.42 2.94 0.22
C ALA A 47 -7.07 4.44 0.07
N PHE A 48 -7.02 4.97 -1.17
CA PHE A 48 -6.81 6.39 -1.41
C PHE A 48 -7.97 7.24 -0.86
N ALA A 49 -9.21 6.86 -1.14
CA ALA A 49 -10.38 7.54 -0.61
C ALA A 49 -10.40 7.53 0.93
N GLY A 50 -10.09 6.39 1.56
CA GLY A 50 -10.01 6.26 3.02
C GLY A 50 -8.86 7.04 3.66
N GLY A 51 -7.72 7.16 2.98
CA GLY A 51 -6.61 8.00 3.42
C GLY A 51 -6.96 9.49 3.41
N ILE A 52 -7.59 9.97 2.33
CA ILE A 52 -8.07 11.35 2.21
C ILE A 52 -9.16 11.63 3.24
N PHE A 53 -10.09 10.69 3.43
CA PHE A 53 -11.16 10.82 4.42
C PHE A 53 -10.62 10.87 5.86
N GLY A 54 -9.62 10.06 6.19
CA GLY A 54 -8.96 10.14 7.50
C GLY A 54 -8.22 11.44 7.72
N LEU A 55 -7.56 11.96 6.69
CA LEU A 55 -6.89 13.26 6.74
C LEU A 55 -7.90 14.40 7.00
N LEU A 56 -9.08 14.34 6.37
CA LEU A 56 -10.19 15.29 6.59
C LEU A 56 -10.75 15.23 8.03
N LEU A 57 -10.80 14.03 8.63
CA LEU A 57 -11.26 13.84 10.02
C LEU A 57 -10.17 14.08 11.07
N GLY A 58 -8.93 14.40 10.68
CA GLY A 58 -7.80 14.56 11.60
C GLY A 58 -7.36 13.25 12.27
N ILE A 59 -7.76 12.10 11.72
CA ILE A 59 -7.38 10.76 12.19
C ILE A 59 -6.14 10.31 11.41
N ASN A 60 -5.32 9.44 12.02
CA ASN A 60 -4.17 8.86 11.33
C ASN A 60 -4.59 8.26 9.97
N PRO A 61 -4.08 8.80 8.84
CA PRO A 61 -4.54 8.45 7.50
C PRO A 61 -4.28 6.99 7.14
N LEU A 62 -3.30 6.37 7.80
CA LEU A 62 -2.99 4.95 7.62
C LEU A 62 -4.10 4.04 8.16
N ILE A 63 -4.70 4.41 9.30
CA ILE A 63 -5.73 3.62 9.97
C ILE A 63 -7.06 3.73 9.23
N SER A 64 -7.40 4.93 8.78
CA SER A 64 -8.62 5.17 8.00
C SER A 64 -8.56 4.50 6.62
N ALA A 65 -7.41 4.54 5.95
CA ALA A 65 -7.20 3.84 4.68
C ALA A 65 -7.39 2.32 4.85
N PHE A 66 -6.85 1.75 5.94
CA PHE A 66 -6.96 0.32 6.22
C PHE A 66 -8.40 -0.10 6.53
N MET A 67 -9.13 0.67 7.35
CA MET A 67 -10.53 0.39 7.67
C MET A 67 -11.44 0.46 6.44
N LEU A 68 -11.25 1.46 5.58
CA LEU A 68 -12.09 1.62 4.39
C LEU A 68 -11.80 0.52 3.36
N CYS A 69 -10.53 0.15 3.19
CA CYS A 69 -10.15 -0.97 2.32
C CYS A 69 -10.66 -2.33 2.82
N LEU A 70 -10.86 -2.51 4.14
CA LEU A 70 -11.45 -3.73 4.70
C LEU A 70 -12.97 -3.83 4.48
N LEU A 71 -13.63 -2.69 4.29
CA LEU A 71 -15.09 -2.59 4.15
C LEU A 71 -15.54 -2.73 2.69
N SER A 72 -14.67 -2.41 1.72
CA SER A 72 -14.91 -2.47 0.27
C SER A 72 -14.64 -3.85 -0.32
#